data_AF-A0A7I8VUC4-F1
#
_entry.id   AF-A0A7I8VUC4-F1
#
_cell.length_a   1.000
_cell.length_b   1.000
_cell.length_c   1.000
_cell.angle_alpha   90.00
_cell.angle_beta   90.00
_cell.angle_gamma   90.00
#
_symmetry.space_group_name_H-M   'P 1'
#
loop_
_entity.id
_entity.type
_entity.pdbx_description
1 polymer ?
#
loop_
_entity_poly.entity_id
_entity_poly.type
_entity_poly.pdbx_seq_one_letter_code
_entity_poly.pdbx_strand_id
1 'polypeptide(L)'
;MSGTLACLEHLTFPHSMQTALQHMEEWLSNGRVPGINISSEEFMKQICDDYVFSTKSKKNPKSQLTGLQELFLVTKLAKAFSKRGSHESIRQELFWTLFPPSHMTPQRQQVLTKVIGIGIAEKVVEVLEFGARFINASGPTSPSSQYIIQHTIDDYVNLFPNNPSLQNIHYESELFTCSFLCTCSQILKPPRKIEKNFDIEKKELTLDILKITSNWLYSKPTIGIASLPKQEGALLPPDPNCKSPTPVVGLIMWICKAALICYPQQLSNEWKKYYSRLRKGICGCLWEFKKLKGSEQAPLIANTDVIHMAKDLSKMCNELQLRNECIVIETVDVFLDFLDVAIGSLTVRASPNEIREVLQSLPSTISVKKSSIKLLPKDMYFKSAGLGDDSEEELEEQMDYY
;
A
#
# COMPACT_ATOMS: atom_id res chain seq x y z
N MET A 1 -10.72 34.71 26.12
CA MET A 1 -9.85 34.30 25.00
C MET A 1 -8.49 33.98 25.58
N SER A 2 -7.96 32.77 25.35
CA SER A 2 -6.63 32.40 25.86
C SER A 2 -5.57 33.35 25.31
N GLY A 3 -4.57 33.73 26.12
CA GLY A 3 -3.48 34.63 25.69
C GLY A 3 -2.74 34.13 24.43
N THR A 4 -2.79 32.83 24.17
CA THR A 4 -2.22 32.20 22.97
C THR A 4 -2.93 32.58 21.68
N LEU A 5 -4.27 32.67 21.67
CA LEU A 5 -5.00 33.14 20.48
C LEU A 5 -4.67 34.60 20.17
N ALA A 6 -4.59 35.45 21.20
CA ALA A 6 -4.20 36.85 21.02
C ALA A 6 -2.79 36.98 20.42
N CYS A 7 -1.84 36.14 20.84
CA CYS A 7 -0.50 36.10 20.25
C CYS A 7 -0.54 35.72 18.76
N LEU A 8 -1.27 34.66 18.40
CA LEU A 8 -1.38 34.19 17.02
C LEU A 8 -2.08 35.20 16.10
N GLU A 9 -3.05 35.97 16.61
CA GLU A 9 -3.77 37.00 15.84
C GLU A 9 -2.87 38.18 15.40
N HIS A 10 -1.77 38.44 16.11
CA HIS A 10 -0.83 39.51 15.77
C HIS A 10 0.29 39.06 14.82
N LEU A 11 0.42 37.76 14.58
CA LEU A 11 1.48 37.20 13.75
C LEU A 11 1.00 36.99 12.31
N THR A 12 1.94 37.15 11.38
CA THR A 12 1.73 36.81 9.96
C THR A 12 2.52 35.56 9.59
N PHE A 13 2.14 34.90 8.50
CA PHE A 13 2.92 33.79 7.95
C PHE A 13 4.36 34.27 7.62
N PRO A 14 5.42 33.52 7.97
CA PRO A 14 5.42 32.15 8.51
C PRO A 14 5.38 32.03 10.05
N HIS A 15 5.52 33.14 10.78
CA HIS A 15 5.67 33.13 12.24
C HIS A 15 4.42 32.63 12.96
N SER A 16 3.22 32.99 12.46
CA SER A 16 1.95 32.49 12.99
C SER A 16 1.87 30.96 12.91
N MET A 17 2.23 30.39 11.77
CA MET A 17 2.24 28.94 11.55
C MET A 17 3.24 28.22 12.47
N GLN A 18 4.46 28.74 12.60
CA GLN A 18 5.47 28.13 13.47
C GLN A 18 5.05 28.15 14.95
N THR A 19 4.54 29.30 15.41
CA THR A 19 4.07 29.47 16.78
C THR A 19 2.86 28.58 17.06
N ALA A 20 1.96 28.43 16.09
CA ALA A 20 0.83 27.51 16.18
C ALA A 20 1.30 26.06 16.31
N LEU A 21 2.22 25.59 15.46
CA LEU A 21 2.76 24.23 15.55
C LEU A 21 3.47 23.97 16.88
N GLN A 22 4.23 24.93 17.40
CA GLN A 22 4.89 24.79 18.69
C GLN A 22 3.89 24.65 19.83
N HIS A 23 2.87 25.51 19.89
CA HIS A 23 1.83 25.41 20.92
C HIS A 23 1.02 24.12 20.79
N MET A 24 0.77 23.65 19.57
CA MET A 24 0.15 22.35 19.35
C MET A 24 1.00 21.21 19.93
N GLU A 25 2.31 21.17 19.64
CA GLU A 25 3.23 20.19 20.25
C GLU A 25 3.19 20.25 21.80
N GLU A 26 3.18 21.45 22.38
CA GLU A 26 3.09 21.68 23.83
C GLU A 26 1.77 21.18 24.42
N TRP A 27 0.63 21.46 23.78
CA TRP A 27 -0.69 21.05 24.25
C TRP A 27 -0.87 19.54 24.21
N LEU A 28 -0.41 18.90 23.13
CA LEU A 28 -0.41 17.44 23.00
C LEU A 28 0.48 16.79 24.06
N SER A 29 1.67 17.36 24.31
CA SER A 29 2.58 16.87 25.35
C SER A 29 1.98 16.94 26.76
N ASN A 30 1.20 17.98 27.04
CA ASN A 30 0.58 18.20 28.35
C ASN A 30 -0.81 17.53 28.48
N GLY A 31 -1.33 16.94 27.40
CA GLY A 31 -2.65 16.28 27.34
C GLY A 31 -3.85 17.20 27.61
N ARG A 32 -3.65 18.53 27.59
CA ARG A 32 -4.68 19.52 27.91
C ARG A 32 -4.43 20.82 27.16
N VAL A 33 -5.50 21.43 26.64
CA VAL A 33 -5.46 22.80 26.16
C VAL A 33 -5.90 23.76 27.27
N PRO A 34 -5.08 24.74 27.71
CA PRO A 34 -5.41 25.60 28.84
C PRO A 34 -6.60 26.55 28.57
N GLY A 35 -7.61 26.51 29.45
CA GLY A 35 -8.62 27.57 29.59
C GLY A 35 -9.68 27.63 28.47
N ILE A 36 -10.12 26.49 27.95
CA ILE A 36 -11.03 26.40 26.81
C ILE A 36 -12.34 25.67 27.18
N ASN A 37 -13.48 26.22 26.73
CA ASN A 37 -14.84 25.68 26.95
C ASN A 37 -15.35 24.76 25.81
N ILE A 38 -14.60 24.66 24.70
CA ILE A 38 -14.84 23.73 23.58
C ILE A 38 -13.94 22.49 23.72
N SER A 39 -14.26 21.42 22.99
CA SER A 39 -13.43 20.22 23.03
C SER A 39 -12.01 20.54 22.53
N SER A 40 -10.99 19.90 23.13
CA SER A 40 -9.60 20.13 22.74
C SER A 40 -9.36 19.81 21.27
N GLU A 41 -10.05 18.81 20.72
CA GLU A 41 -9.98 18.42 19.31
C GLU A 41 -10.53 19.52 18.37
N GLU A 42 -11.71 20.08 18.67
CA GLU A 42 -12.30 21.16 17.87
C GLU A 42 -11.41 22.40 17.88
N PHE A 43 -10.83 22.73 19.03
CA PHE A 43 -9.91 23.85 19.13
C PHE A 43 -8.63 23.63 18.33
N MET A 44 -8.02 22.43 18.42
CA MET A 44 -6.84 22.08 17.65
C MET A 44 -7.10 22.14 16.14
N LYS A 45 -8.27 21.64 15.71
CA LYS A 45 -8.72 21.74 14.33
C LYS A 45 -8.84 23.20 13.89
N GLN A 46 -9.42 24.06 14.72
CA GLN A 46 -9.51 25.48 14.45
C GLN A 46 -8.11 26.12 14.29
N ILE A 47 -7.16 25.79 15.16
CA ILE A 47 -5.79 26.31 15.06
C ILE A 47 -5.11 25.85 13.77
N CYS A 48 -5.26 24.58 13.39
CA CYS A 48 -4.75 24.06 12.12
C CYS A 48 -5.30 24.86 10.93
N ASP A 49 -6.62 25.01 10.88
CA ASP A 49 -7.28 25.70 9.77
C ASP A 49 -6.85 27.17 9.71
N ASP A 50 -6.89 27.87 10.84
CA ASP A 50 -6.70 29.32 10.90
C ASP A 50 -5.24 29.73 10.68
N TYR A 51 -4.28 28.99 11.27
CA TYR A 51 -2.89 29.45 11.41
C TYR A 51 -1.87 28.56 10.71
N VAL A 52 -2.13 27.27 10.53
CA VAL A 52 -1.21 26.36 9.83
C VAL A 52 -1.50 26.37 8.32
N PHE A 53 -2.74 26.08 7.94
CA PHE A 53 -3.18 26.07 6.55
C PHE A 53 -3.71 27.42 6.05
N SER A 54 -3.82 28.41 6.94
CA SER A 54 -4.20 29.80 6.66
C SER A 54 -5.55 29.96 5.95
N THR A 55 -6.54 29.13 6.30
CA THR A 55 -7.87 29.14 5.67
C THR A 55 -8.74 30.33 6.11
N LYS A 56 -8.44 30.96 7.26
CA LYS A 56 -9.16 32.12 7.81
C LYS A 56 -8.42 33.45 7.66
N SER A 57 -7.90 33.77 6.47
CA SER A 57 -7.48 35.17 6.26
C SER A 57 -8.70 36.09 6.35
N LYS A 58 -8.85 36.77 7.51
CA LYS A 58 -9.96 37.70 7.83
C LYS A 58 -10.10 38.82 6.79
N LYS A 59 -9.07 39.06 5.96
CA LYS A 59 -9.08 40.07 4.89
C LYS A 59 -9.40 39.51 3.50
N ASN A 60 -9.32 38.20 3.29
CA ASN A 60 -9.66 37.56 2.02
C ASN A 60 -10.01 36.07 2.25
N PRO A 61 -11.29 35.68 2.20
CA PRO A 61 -11.74 34.28 2.37
C PRO A 61 -11.29 33.33 1.24
N LYS A 62 -10.41 33.81 0.33
CA LYS A 62 -9.77 33.06 -0.75
C LYS A 62 -8.24 33.05 -0.66
N SER A 63 -7.62 33.48 0.45
CA SER A 63 -6.15 33.49 0.52
C SER A 63 -5.61 32.07 0.67
N GLN A 64 -5.45 31.38 -0.45
CA GLN A 64 -4.63 30.20 -0.53
C GLN A 64 -3.18 30.59 -0.23
N LEU A 65 -2.43 29.70 0.41
CA LEU A 65 -0.98 29.87 0.58
C LEU A 65 -0.35 30.10 -0.79
N THR A 66 0.54 31.08 -0.91
CA THR A 66 1.33 31.21 -2.13
C THR A 66 2.26 30.00 -2.28
N GLY A 67 2.73 29.71 -3.49
CA GLY A 67 3.62 28.55 -3.70
C GLY A 67 4.87 28.57 -2.80
N LEU A 68 5.42 29.75 -2.51
CA LEU A 68 6.54 29.90 -1.57
C LEU A 68 6.14 29.61 -0.11
N GLN A 69 4.95 30.07 0.30
CA GLN A 69 4.43 29.78 1.64
C GLN A 69 4.11 28.31 1.81
N GLU A 70 3.54 27.67 0.79
CA GLU A 70 3.29 26.24 0.79
C GLU A 70 4.59 25.44 0.87
N LEU A 71 5.61 25.79 0.07
CA LEU A 71 6.92 25.16 0.14
C LEU A 71 7.53 25.28 1.55
N PHE A 72 7.41 26.45 2.16
CA PHE A 72 7.88 26.68 3.52
C PHE A 72 7.13 25.83 4.55
N LEU A 73 5.80 25.74 4.43
CA LEU A 73 4.96 24.89 5.28
C LEU A 73 5.36 23.42 5.15
N VAL A 74 5.43 22.89 3.92
CA VAL A 74 5.80 21.50 3.64
C VAL A 74 7.18 21.18 4.24
N THR A 75 8.17 22.05 4.04
CA THR A 75 9.52 21.87 4.58
C THR A 75 9.52 21.84 6.12
N LYS A 76 8.74 22.72 6.75
CA LYS A 76 8.63 22.79 8.22
C LYS A 76 7.92 21.57 8.80
N LEU A 77 6.86 21.09 8.16
CA LEU A 77 6.15 19.88 8.57
C LEU A 77 7.02 18.64 8.41
N ALA A 78 7.71 18.48 7.27
CA ALA A 78 8.66 17.39 7.08
C ALA A 78 9.72 17.38 8.20
N LYS A 79 10.32 18.54 8.50
CA LYS A 79 11.30 18.68 9.60
C LYS A 79 10.69 18.37 10.97
N ALA A 80 9.45 18.79 11.23
CA ALA A 80 8.77 18.51 12.51
C ALA A 80 8.58 17.00 12.72
N PHE A 81 8.18 16.27 11.67
CA PHE A 81 8.00 14.83 11.71
C PHE A 81 9.32 14.04 11.71
N SER A 82 10.40 14.60 11.16
CA SER A 82 11.73 13.97 11.09
C SER A 82 12.50 13.92 12.42
N LYS A 83 12.06 14.64 13.46
CA LYS A 83 12.81 14.72 14.73
C LYS A 83 12.88 13.35 15.41
N ARG A 84 14.06 12.74 15.53
CA ARG A 84 14.26 11.49 16.31
C ARG A 84 14.17 11.75 17.82
N GLY A 85 13.59 10.82 18.59
CA GLY A 85 13.58 10.85 20.07
C GLY A 85 12.21 10.66 20.74
N SER A 86 12.17 10.88 22.06
CA SER A 86 11.14 10.55 23.07
C SER A 86 9.72 11.12 22.89
N HIS A 87 9.41 11.71 21.75
CA HIS A 87 8.13 12.35 21.45
C HIS A 87 7.43 11.77 20.22
N GLU A 88 7.69 10.50 19.87
CA GLU A 88 7.06 9.88 18.68
C GLU A 88 5.52 9.89 18.77
N SER A 89 4.95 9.54 19.92
CA SER A 89 3.50 9.58 20.14
C SER A 89 2.91 10.96 19.90
N ILE A 90 3.56 12.02 20.40
CA ILE A 90 3.15 13.41 20.22
C ILE A 90 3.26 13.82 18.75
N ARG A 91 4.33 13.43 18.05
CA ARG A 91 4.46 13.69 16.59
C ARG A 91 3.39 12.98 15.80
N GLN A 92 3.05 11.74 16.17
CA GLN A 92 1.99 10.98 15.54
C GLN A 92 0.62 11.63 15.77
N GLU A 93 0.35 12.08 16.99
CA GLU A 93 -0.89 12.79 17.33
C GLU A 93 -0.98 14.15 16.62
N LEU A 94 0.13 14.88 16.54
CA LEU A 94 0.22 16.11 15.73
C LEU A 94 -0.06 15.82 14.26
N PHE A 95 0.53 14.74 13.72
CA PHE A 95 0.30 14.32 12.34
C PHE A 95 -1.19 14.03 12.09
N TRP A 96 -1.85 13.28 12.97
CA TRP A 96 -3.29 13.00 12.85
C TRP A 96 -4.17 14.24 12.98
N THR A 97 -3.77 15.18 13.83
CA THR A 97 -4.47 16.47 14.00
C THR A 97 -4.37 17.34 12.74
N LEU A 98 -3.20 17.33 12.08
CA LEU A 98 -2.96 18.06 10.83
C LEU A 98 -3.61 17.38 9.63
N PHE A 99 -3.61 16.04 9.61
CA PHE A 99 -4.03 15.21 8.48
C PHE A 99 -5.08 14.16 8.89
N PRO A 100 -6.28 14.58 9.36
CA PRO A 100 -7.31 13.64 9.79
C PRO A 100 -7.92 12.92 8.58
N PRO A 101 -7.92 11.56 8.53
CA PRO A 101 -8.52 10.81 7.42
C PRO A 101 -10.00 11.14 7.18
N SER A 102 -10.78 11.32 8.25
CA SER A 102 -12.23 11.58 8.21
C SER A 102 -12.60 12.97 7.68
N HIS A 103 -11.68 13.94 7.74
CA HIS A 103 -11.92 15.34 7.40
C HIS A 103 -10.84 15.90 6.48
N MET A 104 -10.27 15.06 5.64
CA MET A 104 -9.21 15.46 4.72
C MET A 104 -9.73 16.46 3.68
N THR A 105 -9.11 17.65 3.63
CA THR A 105 -9.41 18.66 2.60
C THR A 105 -8.42 18.54 1.44
N PRO A 106 -8.78 18.99 0.21
CA PRO A 106 -7.86 18.95 -0.92
C PRO A 106 -6.52 19.67 -0.66
N GLN A 107 -6.55 20.79 0.06
CA GLN A 107 -5.34 21.53 0.43
C GLN A 107 -4.45 20.72 1.38
N ARG A 108 -5.03 20.13 2.44
CA ARG A 108 -4.27 19.28 3.38
C ARG A 108 -3.70 18.05 2.69
N GLN A 109 -4.46 17.44 1.78
CA GLN A 109 -4.05 16.31 0.98
C GLN A 109 -2.87 16.64 0.05
N GLN A 110 -2.90 17.82 -0.61
CA GLN A 110 -1.78 18.31 -1.42
C GLN A 110 -0.52 18.53 -0.58
N VAL A 111 -0.66 19.19 0.58
CA VAL A 111 0.47 19.40 1.50
C VAL A 111 1.03 18.06 1.99
N LEU A 112 0.19 17.11 2.40
CA LEU A 112 0.61 15.78 2.83
C LEU A 112 1.37 15.05 1.73
N THR A 113 0.86 15.10 0.49
CA THR A 113 1.51 14.49 -0.67
C THR A 113 2.92 15.05 -0.87
N LYS A 114 3.09 16.37 -0.76
CA LYS A 114 4.41 17.02 -0.86
C LYS A 114 5.32 16.70 0.33
N VAL A 115 4.78 16.59 1.54
CA VAL A 115 5.54 16.17 2.74
C VAL A 115 6.07 14.75 2.57
N ILE A 116 5.24 13.81 2.11
CA ILE A 116 5.66 12.44 1.76
C ILE A 116 6.68 12.48 0.62
N GLY A 117 6.48 13.35 -0.37
CA GLY A 117 7.45 13.59 -1.44
C GLY A 117 8.83 13.98 -0.92
N ILE A 118 8.93 14.90 0.05
CA ILE A 118 10.19 15.20 0.74
C ILE A 118 10.72 13.97 1.47
N GLY A 119 9.85 13.23 2.16
CA GLY A 119 10.24 11.99 2.83
C GLY A 119 10.88 10.96 1.90
N ILE A 120 10.40 10.85 0.66
CA ILE A 120 10.99 9.98 -0.37
C ILE A 120 12.32 10.57 -0.85
N ALA A 121 12.36 11.85 -1.23
CA ALA A 121 13.56 12.50 -1.77
C ALA A 121 14.73 12.44 -0.78
N GLU A 122 14.47 12.79 0.47
CA GLU A 122 15.46 12.92 1.57
C GLU A 122 15.58 11.64 2.41
N LYS A 123 14.84 10.56 2.06
CA LYS A 123 14.85 9.27 2.77
C LYS A 123 14.54 9.39 4.27
N VAL A 124 13.57 10.23 4.63
CA VAL A 124 13.17 10.42 6.02
C VAL A 124 12.16 9.33 6.43
N VAL A 125 12.67 8.28 7.08
CA VAL A 125 11.90 7.10 7.51
C VAL A 125 10.65 7.49 8.31
N GLU A 126 10.77 8.41 9.28
CA GLU A 126 9.68 8.80 10.16
C GLU A 126 8.51 9.42 9.39
N VAL A 127 8.80 10.25 8.38
CA VAL A 127 7.78 10.84 7.50
C VAL A 127 7.09 9.77 6.66
N LEU A 128 7.87 8.83 6.11
CA LEU A 128 7.35 7.72 5.32
C LEU A 128 6.44 6.81 6.16
N GLU A 129 6.82 6.52 7.40
CA GLU A 129 6.01 5.74 8.32
C GLU A 129 4.69 6.44 8.67
N PHE A 130 4.69 7.74 8.95
CA PHE A 130 3.43 8.48 9.16
C PHE A 130 2.54 8.47 7.91
N GLY A 131 3.13 8.64 6.72
CA GLY A 131 2.41 8.49 5.46
C GLY A 131 1.82 7.09 5.26
N ALA A 132 2.56 6.05 5.64
CA ALA A 132 2.08 4.66 5.55
C ALA A 132 0.92 4.39 6.52
N ARG A 133 1.05 4.84 7.78
CA ARG A 133 -0.01 4.76 8.79
C ARG A 133 -1.26 5.52 8.31
N PHE A 134 -1.09 6.70 7.69
CA PHE A 134 -2.19 7.45 7.06
C PHE A 134 -2.91 6.65 5.97
N ILE A 135 -2.17 6.07 5.03
CA ILE A 135 -2.74 5.29 3.93
C ILE A 135 -3.49 4.06 4.46
N ASN A 136 -2.91 3.37 5.44
CA ASN A 136 -3.52 2.19 6.05
C ASN A 136 -4.81 2.55 6.80
N ALA A 137 -4.79 3.64 7.59
CA ALA A 137 -5.96 4.10 8.33
C ALA A 137 -7.08 4.63 7.43
N SER A 138 -6.72 5.34 6.35
CA SER A 138 -7.68 5.82 5.35
C SER A 138 -8.22 4.69 4.47
N GLY A 139 -7.50 3.57 4.39
CA GLY A 139 -7.74 2.47 3.47
C GLY A 139 -7.12 2.72 2.09
N PRO A 140 -6.61 1.65 1.42
CA PRO A 140 -5.88 1.79 0.17
C PRO A 140 -6.77 2.17 -1.02
N THR A 141 -8.09 1.98 -0.91
CA THR A 141 -9.09 2.34 -1.91
C THR A 141 -9.67 3.74 -1.74
N SER A 142 -9.30 4.45 -0.66
CA SER A 142 -9.81 5.81 -0.42
C SER A 142 -9.29 6.81 -1.46
N PRO A 143 -10.09 7.84 -1.82
CA PRO A 143 -9.64 8.87 -2.75
C PRO A 143 -8.36 9.58 -2.32
N SER A 144 -8.18 9.80 -1.01
CA SER A 144 -6.97 10.45 -0.48
C SER A 144 -5.73 9.56 -0.60
N SER A 145 -5.81 8.28 -0.23
CA SER A 145 -4.71 7.33 -0.45
C SER A 145 -4.35 7.22 -1.92
N GLN A 146 -5.36 7.06 -2.79
CA GLN A 146 -5.14 6.93 -4.23
C GLN A 146 -4.47 8.17 -4.83
N TYR A 147 -4.89 9.37 -4.42
CA TYR A 147 -4.29 10.61 -4.88
C TYR A 147 -2.81 10.74 -4.50
N ILE A 148 -2.46 10.44 -3.25
CA ILE A 148 -1.08 10.53 -2.75
C ILE A 148 -0.16 9.61 -3.57
N ILE A 149 -0.57 8.35 -3.74
CA ILE A 149 0.22 7.36 -4.46
C ILE A 149 0.26 7.68 -5.96
N GLN A 150 -0.84 8.15 -6.54
CA GLN A 150 -0.86 8.56 -7.94
C GLN A 150 0.09 9.73 -8.22
N HIS A 151 0.12 10.76 -7.36
CA HIS A 151 1.06 11.87 -7.49
C HIS A 151 2.50 11.42 -7.27
N THR A 152 2.73 10.49 -6.34
CA THR A 152 4.06 9.90 -6.15
C THR A 152 4.54 9.18 -7.40
N ILE A 153 3.67 8.42 -8.07
CA ILE A 153 3.97 7.77 -9.36
C ILE A 153 4.24 8.82 -10.43
N ASP A 154 3.43 9.87 -10.51
CA ASP A 154 3.62 10.93 -11.49
C ASP A 154 4.97 11.62 -11.32
N ASP A 155 5.33 11.98 -10.08
CA ASP A 155 6.57 12.67 -9.78
C ASP A 155 7.81 11.79 -9.97
N TYR A 156 7.78 10.56 -9.44
CA TYR A 156 9.00 9.73 -9.36
C TYR A 156 9.13 8.66 -10.44
N VAL A 157 8.06 8.36 -11.17
CA VAL A 157 8.08 7.37 -12.25
C VAL A 157 7.91 8.04 -13.60
N ASN A 158 6.91 8.92 -13.73
CA ASN A 158 6.59 9.52 -15.03
C ASN A 158 7.49 10.74 -15.35
N LEU A 159 7.71 11.63 -14.38
CA LEU A 159 8.56 12.83 -14.59
C LEU A 159 10.05 12.50 -14.49
N PHE A 160 10.45 11.66 -13.53
CA PHE A 160 11.85 11.30 -13.30
C PHE A 160 12.08 9.78 -13.34
N PRO A 161 11.95 9.14 -14.51
CA PRO A 161 12.22 7.71 -14.63
C PRO A 161 13.65 7.41 -14.18
N ASN A 162 13.81 6.33 -13.41
CA ASN A 162 15.08 5.92 -12.76
C ASN A 162 15.54 6.77 -11.58
N ASN A 163 14.66 7.57 -10.97
CA ASN A 163 15.01 8.26 -9.72
C ASN A 163 15.35 7.24 -8.60
N PRO A 164 16.58 7.27 -8.04
CA PRO A 164 17.02 6.30 -7.04
C PRO A 164 16.29 6.45 -5.70
N SER A 165 15.70 7.61 -5.41
CA SER A 165 14.99 7.88 -4.15
C SER A 165 13.77 6.98 -4.01
N LEU A 166 12.93 6.88 -5.05
CA LEU A 166 11.81 5.93 -5.02
C LEU A 166 12.31 4.49 -5.15
N GLN A 167 13.24 4.19 -6.06
CA GLN A 167 13.70 2.82 -6.28
C GLN A 167 14.24 2.15 -5.00
N ASN A 168 14.90 2.90 -4.12
CA ASN A 168 15.50 2.38 -2.90
C ASN A 168 14.61 2.52 -1.65
N ILE A 169 13.37 3.03 -1.78
CA ILE A 169 12.50 3.34 -0.64
C ILE A 169 12.20 2.12 0.24
N HIS A 170 12.22 0.93 -0.35
CA HIS A 170 12.00 -0.34 0.31
C HIS A 170 13.09 -0.73 1.33
N TYR A 171 14.28 -0.17 1.21
CA TYR A 171 15.33 -0.29 2.23
C TYR A 171 15.10 0.66 3.40
N GLU A 172 14.48 1.82 3.15
CA GLU A 172 14.27 2.86 4.17
C GLU A 172 13.01 2.59 5.00
N SER A 173 11.89 2.21 4.36
CA SER A 173 10.63 1.95 5.05
C SER A 173 9.81 0.87 4.34
N GLU A 174 9.83 -0.35 4.89
CA GLU A 174 9.00 -1.47 4.44
C GLU A 174 7.51 -1.17 4.56
N LEU A 175 7.09 -0.49 5.64
CA LEU A 175 5.68 -0.18 5.89
C LEU A 175 5.11 0.74 4.81
N PHE A 176 5.81 1.85 4.51
CA PHE A 176 5.44 2.73 3.40
C PHE A 176 5.41 2.00 2.06
N THR A 177 6.40 1.15 1.79
CA THR A 177 6.46 0.39 0.55
C THR A 177 5.28 -0.58 0.44
N CYS A 178 4.91 -1.25 1.53
CA CYS A 178 3.74 -2.10 1.62
C CYS A 178 2.46 -1.30 1.32
N SER A 179 2.24 -0.18 2.01
CA SER A 179 1.09 0.70 1.81
C SER A 179 1.02 1.27 0.39
N PHE A 180 2.17 1.65 -0.18
CA PHE A 180 2.30 2.07 -1.57
C PHE A 180 1.81 0.97 -2.50
N LEU A 181 2.30 -0.27 -2.35
CA LEU A 181 1.90 -1.41 -3.18
C LEU A 181 0.41 -1.74 -3.01
N CYS A 182 -0.14 -1.63 -1.79
CA CYS A 182 -1.56 -1.83 -1.52
C CYS A 182 -2.39 -0.90 -2.40
N THR A 183 -2.14 0.40 -2.31
CA THR A 183 -2.90 1.39 -3.09
C THR A 183 -2.56 1.33 -4.58
N CYS A 184 -1.30 1.11 -4.94
CA CYS A 184 -0.86 0.97 -6.33
C CYS A 184 -1.62 -0.16 -7.04
N SER A 185 -1.79 -1.32 -6.40
CA SER A 185 -2.57 -2.44 -6.96
C SER A 185 -4.06 -2.12 -7.21
N GLN A 186 -4.59 -1.09 -6.54
CA GLN A 186 -5.97 -0.62 -6.73
C GLN A 186 -6.08 0.40 -7.87
N ILE A 187 -5.05 1.25 -8.04
CA ILE A 187 -5.01 2.30 -9.07
C ILE A 187 -4.66 1.69 -10.43
N LEU A 188 -3.72 0.74 -10.44
CA LEU A 188 -3.26 0.04 -11.63
C LEU A 188 -4.40 -0.81 -12.20
N LYS A 189 -5.21 -0.19 -13.05
CA LYS A 189 -6.17 -0.91 -13.87
C LYS A 189 -5.39 -1.55 -15.00
N PRO A 190 -5.65 -2.83 -15.29
CA PRO A 190 -5.09 -3.44 -16.46
C PRO A 190 -5.73 -2.76 -17.71
N PRO A 191 -5.02 -2.65 -18.85
CA PRO A 191 -5.52 -1.91 -20.01
C PRO A 191 -6.88 -2.45 -20.46
N ARG A 192 -7.93 -1.62 -20.46
CA ARG A 192 -9.31 -2.10 -20.67
C ARG A 192 -9.65 -2.38 -22.14
N LYS A 193 -8.85 -1.94 -23.11
CA LYS A 193 -9.06 -2.20 -24.52
C LYS A 193 -7.76 -2.05 -25.29
N ILE A 194 -7.37 -3.08 -26.04
CA ILE A 194 -6.47 -2.94 -27.19
C ILE A 194 -7.34 -2.37 -28.33
N GLU A 195 -7.81 -1.12 -28.21
CA GLU A 195 -8.33 -0.42 -29.38
C GLU A 195 -7.12 -0.07 -30.25
N LYS A 196 -7.23 -0.30 -31.56
CA LYS A 196 -6.12 -0.23 -32.53
C LYS A 196 -5.45 1.15 -32.65
N ASN A 197 -5.89 2.13 -31.87
CA ASN A 197 -5.23 3.40 -31.69
C ASN A 197 -4.84 3.49 -30.20
N PHE A 198 -3.53 3.37 -29.94
CA PHE A 198 -2.92 3.70 -28.65
C PHE A 198 -3.13 5.19 -28.35
N ASP A 199 -4.30 5.55 -27.82
CA ASP A 199 -4.48 6.85 -27.17
C ASP A 199 -3.83 6.77 -25.79
N ILE A 200 -2.64 7.36 -25.70
CA ILE A 200 -1.70 7.42 -24.56
C ILE A 200 -2.30 8.10 -23.30
N GLU A 201 -3.59 8.46 -23.29
CA GLU A 201 -4.18 9.32 -22.26
C GLU A 201 -4.70 8.60 -21.00
N LYS A 202 -4.83 7.28 -21.00
CA LYS A 202 -5.11 6.54 -19.75
C LYS A 202 -3.81 5.96 -19.24
N LYS A 203 -3.47 6.28 -17.98
CA LYS A 203 -2.27 5.82 -17.24
C LYS A 203 -2.24 4.29 -17.17
N GLU A 204 -1.84 3.69 -18.27
CA GLU A 204 -1.64 2.28 -18.45
C GLU A 204 -0.41 1.85 -17.68
N LEU A 205 -0.33 0.55 -17.46
CA LEU A 205 0.76 -0.06 -16.75
C LEU A 205 2.09 0.26 -17.43
N THR A 206 2.88 1.15 -16.82
CA THR A 206 4.22 1.43 -17.32
C THR A 206 5.15 0.28 -16.92
N LEU A 207 6.03 -0.10 -17.85
CA LEU A 207 7.10 -1.07 -17.59
C LEU A 207 7.93 -0.66 -16.35
N ASP A 208 8.02 0.63 -16.06
CA ASP A 208 8.76 1.16 -14.92
C ASP A 208 8.10 0.83 -13.58
N ILE A 209 6.78 0.88 -13.47
CA ILE A 209 6.08 0.44 -12.24
C ILE A 209 6.28 -1.07 -12.05
N LEU A 210 6.17 -1.87 -13.12
CA LEU A 210 6.45 -3.31 -13.04
C LEU A 210 7.91 -3.57 -12.61
N LYS A 211 8.88 -2.83 -13.16
CA LYS A 211 10.30 -2.90 -12.77
C LYS A 211 10.49 -2.59 -11.29
N ILE A 212 9.94 -1.49 -10.81
CA ILE A 212 10.08 -1.03 -9.42
C ILE A 212 9.45 -2.06 -8.46
N THR A 213 8.18 -2.40 -8.69
CA THR A 213 7.43 -3.31 -7.81
C THR A 213 8.02 -4.72 -7.77
N SER A 214 8.43 -5.25 -8.93
CA SER A 214 9.08 -6.56 -9.01
C SER A 214 10.44 -6.59 -8.33
N ASN A 215 11.24 -5.53 -8.45
CA ASN A 215 12.54 -5.45 -7.78
C ASN A 215 12.39 -5.36 -6.27
N TRP A 216 11.42 -4.58 -5.76
CA TRP A 216 11.17 -4.49 -4.31
C TRP A 216 10.80 -5.84 -3.71
N LEU A 217 9.76 -6.48 -4.25
CA LEU A 217 9.25 -7.73 -3.68
C LEU A 217 10.23 -8.90 -3.86
N TYR A 218 10.94 -8.94 -4.98
CA TYR A 218 11.96 -9.97 -5.18
C TYR A 218 13.16 -9.80 -4.23
N SER A 219 13.60 -8.56 -3.99
CA SER A 219 14.74 -8.31 -3.11
C SER A 219 14.36 -8.50 -1.63
N LYS A 220 13.11 -8.17 -1.27
CA LYS A 220 12.66 -8.23 0.13
C LYS A 220 11.17 -8.60 0.22
N PRO A 221 10.85 -9.91 0.25
CA PRO A 221 9.45 -10.35 0.29
C PRO A 221 8.70 -9.98 1.58
N THR A 222 9.39 -9.65 2.68
CA THR A 222 8.77 -9.19 3.94
C THR A 222 7.93 -7.92 3.76
N ILE A 223 8.19 -7.13 2.71
CA ILE A 223 7.38 -5.96 2.36
C ILE A 223 5.91 -6.33 2.16
N GLY A 224 5.62 -7.49 1.57
CA GLY A 224 4.24 -7.92 1.30
C GLY A 224 3.40 -8.17 2.55
N ILE A 225 4.04 -8.22 3.72
CA ILE A 225 3.43 -8.49 5.03
C ILE A 225 3.80 -7.43 6.08
N ALA A 226 4.48 -6.35 5.68
CA ALA A 226 5.01 -5.36 6.60
C ALA A 226 3.92 -4.52 7.31
N SER A 227 2.72 -4.45 6.75
CA SER A 227 1.57 -3.79 7.37
C SER A 227 0.90 -4.62 8.48
N LEU A 228 1.20 -5.93 8.56
CA LEU A 228 0.62 -6.78 9.59
C LEU A 228 1.17 -6.38 10.97
N PRO A 229 0.31 -6.34 12.00
CA PRO A 229 0.76 -6.04 13.35
C PRO A 229 1.76 -7.11 13.78
N LYS A 230 3.03 -6.72 13.91
CA LYS A 230 4.03 -7.52 14.62
C LYS A 230 3.59 -7.53 16.10
N GLN A 231 3.64 -8.69 16.76
CA GLN A 231 3.14 -8.85 18.14
C GLN A 231 3.87 -8.00 19.21
N GLU A 232 4.82 -7.14 18.80
CA GLU A 232 5.62 -6.31 19.70
C GLU A 232 5.33 -4.82 19.46
N GLY A 233 4.69 -4.18 20.46
CA GLY A 233 4.82 -2.74 20.69
C GLY A 233 3.92 -1.78 19.89
N ALA A 234 2.80 -2.22 19.31
CA ALA A 234 1.87 -1.29 18.65
C ALA A 234 1.30 -0.25 19.65
N LEU A 235 1.64 1.03 19.45
CA LEU A 235 1.25 2.19 20.27
C LEU A 235 -0.22 2.62 20.11
N LEU A 236 -0.96 1.96 19.22
CA LEU A 236 -2.40 2.15 19.08
C LEU A 236 -3.10 0.82 19.38
N PRO A 237 -4.26 0.83 20.07
CA PRO A 237 -5.04 -0.39 20.24
C PRO A 237 -5.30 -0.96 18.84
N PRO A 238 -4.89 -2.21 18.56
CA PRO A 238 -5.31 -2.85 17.33
C PRO A 238 -6.84 -2.89 17.38
N ASP A 239 -7.51 -2.11 16.54
CA ASP A 239 -8.93 -2.31 16.32
C ASP A 239 -9.06 -3.74 15.76
N PRO A 240 -9.69 -4.68 16.50
CA PRO A 240 -9.79 -6.06 16.07
C PRO A 240 -10.56 -6.22 14.75
N ASN A 241 -11.27 -5.19 14.29
CA ASN A 241 -11.97 -5.17 13.01
C ASN A 241 -11.15 -4.54 11.87
N CYS A 242 -10.04 -3.85 12.16
CA CYS A 242 -9.23 -3.19 11.16
C CYS A 242 -8.20 -4.18 10.59
N LYS A 243 -8.60 -4.89 9.52
CA LYS A 243 -7.67 -5.72 8.75
C LYS A 243 -6.63 -4.81 8.10
N SER A 244 -5.38 -4.90 8.55
CA SER A 244 -4.27 -4.20 7.92
C SER A 244 -4.16 -4.61 6.45
N PRO A 245 -4.24 -3.67 5.49
CA PRO A 245 -4.26 -4.02 4.08
C PRO A 245 -2.90 -4.59 3.66
N THR A 246 -2.91 -5.70 2.93
CA THR A 246 -1.70 -6.28 2.32
C THR A 246 -1.78 -6.16 0.80
N PRO A 247 -0.65 -5.99 0.10
CA PRO A 247 -0.66 -5.82 -1.35
C PRO A 247 -0.87 -7.16 -2.07
N VAL A 248 -0.72 -8.29 -1.39
CA VAL A 248 -0.65 -9.63 -1.98
C VAL A 248 -1.85 -9.95 -2.87
N VAL A 249 -3.08 -9.81 -2.35
CA VAL A 249 -4.31 -10.10 -3.12
C VAL A 249 -4.42 -9.20 -4.34
N GLY A 250 -4.18 -7.90 -4.17
CA GLY A 250 -4.24 -6.92 -5.26
C GLY A 250 -3.19 -7.21 -6.34
N LEU A 251 -1.98 -7.58 -5.95
CA LEU A 251 -0.89 -7.90 -6.87
C LEU A 251 -1.11 -9.22 -7.60
N ILE A 252 -1.64 -10.27 -6.94
CA ILE A 252 -2.05 -11.51 -7.60
C ILE A 252 -3.07 -11.20 -8.70
N MET A 253 -4.14 -10.45 -8.36
CA MET A 253 -5.14 -10.06 -9.34
C MET A 253 -4.57 -9.22 -10.46
N TRP A 254 -3.64 -8.33 -10.13
CA TRP A 254 -2.99 -7.49 -11.11
C TRP A 254 -2.13 -8.33 -12.08
N ILE A 255 -1.37 -9.33 -11.61
CA ILE A 255 -0.60 -10.25 -12.45
C ILE A 255 -1.50 -11.10 -13.35
N CYS A 256 -2.58 -11.68 -12.80
CA CYS A 256 -3.50 -12.48 -13.59
C CYS A 256 -4.19 -11.63 -14.67
N LYS A 257 -4.60 -10.41 -14.33
CA LYS A 257 -5.16 -9.46 -15.30
C LYS A 257 -4.14 -9.04 -16.36
N ALA A 258 -2.89 -8.82 -15.98
CA ALA A 258 -1.83 -8.49 -16.91
C ALA A 258 -1.60 -9.61 -17.93
N ALA A 259 -1.67 -10.89 -17.52
CA ALA A 259 -1.57 -12.03 -18.43
C ALA A 259 -2.64 -12.01 -19.54
N LEU A 260 -3.88 -11.63 -19.20
CA LEU A 260 -4.99 -11.55 -20.16
C LEU A 260 -4.77 -10.49 -21.25
N ILE A 261 -4.17 -9.37 -20.88
CA ILE A 261 -4.06 -8.20 -21.76
C ILE A 261 -2.73 -8.16 -22.50
N CYS A 262 -1.68 -8.71 -21.89
CA CYS A 262 -0.32 -8.61 -22.39
C CYS A 262 0.15 -9.87 -23.14
N TYR A 263 -0.73 -10.70 -23.68
CA TYR A 263 -0.34 -12.01 -24.23
C TYR A 263 0.83 -11.95 -25.27
N PRO A 264 1.74 -12.95 -25.29
CA PRO A 264 3.19 -12.72 -25.32
C PRO A 264 3.86 -12.73 -26.71
N GLN A 265 3.11 -12.57 -27.80
CA GLN A 265 3.73 -12.46 -29.13
C GLN A 265 4.29 -11.07 -29.44
N GLN A 266 3.96 -10.04 -28.63
CA GLN A 266 4.43 -8.66 -28.86
C GLN A 266 5.09 -8.00 -27.64
N LEU A 267 5.19 -8.68 -26.50
CA LEU A 267 5.87 -8.13 -25.33
C LEU A 267 7.39 -8.20 -25.46
N SER A 268 8.06 -7.13 -25.02
CA SER A 268 9.52 -7.11 -24.90
C SER A 268 10.02 -8.17 -23.91
N ASN A 269 11.25 -8.65 -24.14
CA ASN A 269 11.91 -9.59 -23.21
C ASN A 269 12.04 -9.00 -21.79
N GLU A 270 12.16 -7.67 -21.68
CA GLU A 270 12.18 -7.00 -20.38
C GLU A 270 10.88 -7.22 -19.60
N TRP A 271 9.73 -7.09 -20.26
CA TRP A 271 8.46 -7.28 -19.59
C TRP A 271 8.33 -8.69 -19.00
N LYS A 272 8.64 -9.71 -19.80
CA LYS A 272 8.60 -11.12 -19.37
C LYS A 272 9.50 -11.36 -18.16
N LYS A 273 10.71 -10.76 -18.16
CA LYS A 273 11.66 -10.82 -17.04
C LYS A 273 11.07 -10.25 -15.76
N TYR A 274 10.56 -9.02 -15.78
CA TYR A 274 10.04 -8.37 -14.57
C TYR A 274 8.70 -8.94 -14.12
N TYR A 275 7.87 -9.43 -15.04
CA TYR A 275 6.65 -10.17 -14.73
C TYR A 275 6.94 -11.47 -13.97
N SER A 276 7.86 -12.29 -14.48
CA SER A 276 8.31 -13.51 -13.78
C SER A 276 8.92 -13.19 -12.42
N ARG A 277 9.75 -12.14 -12.35
CA ARG A 277 10.35 -11.66 -11.11
C ARG A 277 9.29 -11.26 -10.06
N LEU A 278 8.26 -10.54 -10.48
CA LEU A 278 7.17 -10.14 -9.60
C LEU A 278 6.40 -11.36 -9.08
N ARG A 279 6.09 -12.32 -9.96
CA ARG A 279 5.44 -13.57 -9.59
C ARG A 279 6.22 -14.30 -8.50
N LYS A 280 7.54 -14.46 -8.67
CA LYS A 280 8.45 -15.03 -7.66
C LYS A 280 8.43 -14.22 -6.36
N GLY A 281 8.47 -12.89 -6.44
CA GLY A 281 8.40 -12.01 -5.28
C GLY A 281 7.11 -12.19 -4.46
N ILE A 282 5.95 -12.29 -5.11
CA ILE A 282 4.67 -12.55 -4.45
C ILE A 282 4.67 -13.92 -3.77
N CYS A 283 5.14 -14.97 -4.44
CA CYS A 283 5.29 -16.28 -3.80
C CYS A 283 6.20 -16.20 -2.57
N GLY A 284 7.30 -15.43 -2.66
CA GLY A 284 8.16 -15.13 -1.52
C GLY A 284 7.40 -14.50 -0.35
N CYS A 285 6.48 -13.56 -0.59
CA CYS A 285 5.65 -12.96 0.47
C CYS A 285 4.79 -14.01 1.19
N LEU A 286 4.20 -14.94 0.42
CA LEU A 286 3.39 -16.03 0.97
C LEU A 286 4.23 -16.95 1.87
N TRP A 287 5.45 -17.25 1.45
CA TRP A 287 6.40 -18.04 2.24
C TRP A 287 6.90 -17.32 3.50
N GLU A 288 7.20 -16.02 3.41
CA GLU A 288 7.58 -15.24 4.58
C GLU A 288 6.46 -15.16 5.62
N PHE A 289 5.19 -15.09 5.18
CA PHE A 289 4.05 -15.17 6.10
C PHE A 289 4.04 -16.49 6.88
N LYS A 290 4.35 -17.62 6.24
CA LYS A 290 4.45 -18.93 6.90
C LYS A 290 5.49 -18.93 8.03
N LYS A 291 6.58 -18.17 7.88
CA LYS A 291 7.66 -18.05 8.87
C LYS A 291 7.27 -17.22 10.09
N LEU A 292 6.25 -16.35 9.99
CA LEU A 292 5.70 -15.62 11.13
C LEU A 292 4.95 -16.61 12.05
N LYS A 293 5.70 -17.30 12.93
CA LYS A 293 5.18 -18.30 13.86
C LYS A 293 4.06 -17.73 14.72
N GLY A 294 2.83 -18.22 14.52
CA GLY A 294 1.67 -17.95 15.37
C GLY A 294 0.44 -18.68 14.84
N SER A 295 0.05 -19.79 15.48
CA SER A 295 -1.03 -20.69 15.03
C SER A 295 -2.42 -20.03 14.91
N GLU A 296 -2.59 -18.84 15.48
CA GLU A 296 -3.87 -18.12 15.53
C GLU A 296 -3.96 -16.90 14.60
N GLN A 297 -2.93 -16.63 13.79
CA GLN A 297 -3.01 -15.51 12.85
C GLN A 297 -4.10 -15.78 11.80
N ALA A 298 -4.95 -14.77 11.58
CA ALA A 298 -5.94 -14.77 10.51
C ALA A 298 -5.24 -15.05 9.16
N PRO A 299 -5.91 -15.75 8.22
CA PRO A 299 -5.31 -16.01 6.92
C PRO A 299 -4.95 -14.70 6.23
N LEU A 300 -3.77 -14.65 5.61
CA LEU A 300 -3.30 -13.49 4.85
C LEU A 300 -4.24 -13.16 3.69
N ILE A 301 -4.85 -14.17 3.09
CA ILE A 301 -5.82 -14.05 2.01
C ILE A 301 -7.11 -14.70 2.49
N ALA A 302 -8.20 -13.92 2.55
CA ALA A 302 -9.49 -14.48 2.94
C ALA A 302 -10.05 -15.38 1.82
N ASN A 303 -10.76 -16.45 2.20
CA ASN A 303 -11.41 -17.34 1.21
C ASN A 303 -12.39 -16.57 0.32
N THR A 304 -13.08 -15.59 0.89
CA THR A 304 -13.94 -14.68 0.14
C THR A 304 -13.17 -13.97 -0.96
N ASP A 305 -11.94 -13.52 -0.70
CA ASP A 305 -11.13 -12.83 -1.70
C ASP A 305 -10.76 -13.79 -2.82
N VAL A 306 -10.35 -15.03 -2.52
CA VAL A 306 -10.07 -16.07 -3.53
C VAL A 306 -11.27 -16.33 -4.44
N ILE A 307 -12.47 -16.43 -3.87
CA ILE A 307 -13.71 -16.62 -4.62
C ILE A 307 -14.01 -15.41 -5.52
N HIS A 308 -13.88 -14.18 -4.99
CA HIS A 308 -14.06 -12.96 -5.78
C HIS A 308 -13.02 -12.87 -6.91
N MET A 309 -11.76 -13.21 -6.64
CA MET A 309 -10.69 -13.25 -7.65
C MET A 309 -11.04 -14.19 -8.80
N ALA A 310 -11.49 -15.41 -8.49
CA ALA A 310 -11.86 -16.39 -9.50
C ALA A 310 -13.09 -15.97 -10.32
N LYS A 311 -14.12 -15.39 -9.66
CA LYS A 311 -15.30 -14.84 -10.34
C LYS A 311 -14.94 -13.68 -11.26
N ASP A 312 -14.10 -12.76 -10.80
CA ASP A 312 -13.61 -11.63 -11.59
C ASP A 312 -12.82 -12.10 -12.82
N LEU A 313 -11.91 -13.06 -12.64
CA LEU A 313 -11.14 -13.67 -13.75
C LEU A 313 -12.06 -14.33 -14.76
N SER A 314 -13.03 -15.12 -14.30
CA SER A 314 -14.03 -15.77 -15.14
C SER A 314 -14.84 -14.75 -15.96
N LYS A 315 -15.31 -13.68 -15.31
CA LYS A 315 -16.01 -12.58 -15.97
C LYS A 315 -15.15 -11.92 -17.05
N MET A 316 -13.89 -11.59 -16.75
CA MET A 316 -12.98 -10.99 -17.74
C MET A 316 -12.67 -11.91 -18.91
N CYS A 317 -12.44 -13.20 -18.66
CA CYS A 317 -12.23 -14.19 -19.72
C CYS A 317 -13.45 -14.28 -20.66
N ASN A 318 -14.67 -14.21 -20.10
CA ASN A 318 -15.91 -14.22 -20.87
C ASN A 318 -16.13 -12.90 -21.65
N GLU A 319 -15.87 -11.74 -21.02
CA GLU A 319 -16.05 -10.41 -21.62
C GLU A 319 -15.08 -10.15 -22.77
N LEU A 320 -13.82 -10.59 -22.63
CA LEU A 320 -12.80 -10.34 -23.64
C LEU A 320 -13.00 -11.17 -24.91
N GLN A 321 -14.00 -12.06 -24.98
CA GLN A 321 -14.28 -12.95 -26.12
C GLN A 321 -12.98 -13.46 -26.75
N LEU A 322 -12.01 -13.85 -25.90
CA LEU A 322 -10.65 -14.11 -26.34
C LEU A 322 -10.71 -15.25 -27.35
N ARG A 323 -10.53 -14.92 -28.64
CA ARG A 323 -10.43 -15.90 -29.74
C ARG A 323 -9.28 -16.88 -29.56
N ASN A 324 -8.49 -16.73 -28.50
CA ASN A 324 -7.30 -17.51 -28.23
C ASN A 324 -7.40 -18.14 -26.83
N GLU A 325 -7.83 -19.41 -26.80
CA GLU A 325 -7.96 -20.23 -25.60
C GLU A 325 -6.66 -20.32 -24.79
N CYS A 326 -5.49 -20.21 -25.46
CA CYS A 326 -4.19 -20.30 -24.78
C CYS A 326 -3.98 -19.18 -23.75
N ILE A 327 -4.52 -17.98 -24.00
CA ILE A 327 -4.41 -16.82 -23.09
C ILE A 327 -5.19 -17.06 -21.80
N VAL A 328 -6.38 -17.62 -21.96
CA VAL A 328 -7.28 -17.95 -20.85
C VAL A 328 -6.67 -19.07 -20.01
N ILE A 329 -6.08 -20.09 -20.66
CA ILE A 329 -5.38 -21.17 -19.98
C ILE A 329 -4.20 -20.62 -19.17
N GLU A 330 -3.30 -19.83 -19.78
CA GLU A 330 -2.12 -19.29 -19.08
C GLU A 330 -2.50 -18.41 -17.89
N THR A 331 -3.50 -17.54 -18.06
CA THR A 331 -3.97 -16.66 -16.96
C THR A 331 -4.46 -17.46 -15.78
N VAL A 332 -5.30 -18.46 -16.04
CA VAL A 332 -5.85 -19.29 -14.98
C VAL A 332 -4.77 -20.16 -14.38
N ASP A 333 -3.82 -20.67 -15.18
CA ASP A 333 -2.67 -21.40 -14.68
C ASP A 333 -1.86 -20.55 -13.69
N VAL A 334 -1.59 -19.28 -14.00
CA VAL A 334 -0.92 -18.36 -13.07
C VAL A 334 -1.72 -18.22 -11.78
N PHE A 335 -3.04 -18.07 -11.85
CA PHE A 335 -3.90 -18.01 -10.67
C PHE A 335 -3.87 -19.30 -9.84
N LEU A 336 -3.93 -20.46 -10.50
CA LEU A 336 -3.89 -21.77 -9.85
C LEU A 336 -2.53 -22.01 -9.18
N ASP A 337 -1.44 -21.61 -9.81
CA ASP A 337 -0.10 -21.71 -9.24
C ASP A 337 0.02 -20.85 -7.97
N PHE A 338 -0.56 -19.64 -7.94
CA PHE A 338 -0.64 -18.84 -6.70
C PHE A 338 -1.51 -19.48 -5.64
N LEU A 339 -2.66 -20.05 -6.03
CA LEU A 339 -3.57 -20.72 -5.10
C LEU A 339 -2.90 -21.93 -4.43
N ASP A 340 -2.14 -22.71 -5.20
CA ASP A 340 -1.39 -23.87 -4.70
C ASP A 340 -0.34 -23.44 -3.67
N VAL A 341 0.47 -22.42 -4.00
CA VAL A 341 1.45 -21.84 -3.06
C VAL A 341 0.75 -21.26 -1.83
N ALA A 342 -0.40 -20.61 -1.99
CA ALA A 342 -1.14 -20.01 -0.88
C ALA A 342 -1.70 -21.07 0.09
N ILE A 343 -2.19 -22.19 -0.44
CA ILE A 343 -2.63 -23.34 0.36
C ILE A 343 -1.43 -23.99 1.05
N GLY A 344 -0.33 -24.26 0.33
CA GLY A 344 0.88 -24.88 0.87
C GLY A 344 1.61 -24.03 1.93
N SER A 345 1.46 -22.70 1.85
CA SER A 345 1.97 -21.73 2.82
C SER A 345 1.01 -21.45 3.98
N LEU A 346 -0.20 -22.03 3.98
CA LEU A 346 -1.26 -21.78 4.96
C LEU A 346 -1.69 -20.30 5.05
N THR A 347 -1.43 -19.52 3.99
CA THR A 347 -1.86 -18.12 3.85
C THR A 347 -3.35 -18.03 3.49
N VAL A 348 -3.91 -19.09 2.92
CA VAL A 348 -5.35 -19.32 2.70
C VAL A 348 -5.79 -20.52 3.54
N ARG A 349 -6.87 -20.37 4.30
CA ARG A 349 -7.49 -21.47 5.07
C ARG A 349 -8.82 -21.86 4.43
N ALA A 350 -8.77 -22.54 3.29
CA ALA A 350 -9.95 -22.98 2.56
C ALA A 350 -10.29 -24.45 2.83
N SER A 351 -11.57 -24.73 3.06
CA SER A 351 -12.11 -26.08 3.08
C SER A 351 -12.12 -26.68 1.66
N PRO A 352 -12.15 -28.02 1.53
CA PRO A 352 -12.26 -28.69 0.23
C PRO A 352 -13.47 -28.22 -0.60
N ASN A 353 -14.57 -27.87 0.05
CA ASN A 353 -15.77 -27.39 -0.63
C ASN A 353 -15.59 -25.97 -1.17
N GLU A 354 -14.94 -25.07 -0.42
CA GLU A 354 -14.62 -23.71 -0.89
C GLU A 354 -13.63 -23.75 -2.06
N ILE A 355 -12.61 -24.62 -2.00
CA ILE A 355 -11.68 -24.83 -3.13
C ILE A 355 -12.47 -25.33 -4.35
N ARG A 356 -13.40 -26.26 -4.17
CA ARG A 356 -14.25 -26.74 -5.27
C ARG A 356 -15.11 -25.62 -5.85
N GLU A 357 -15.68 -24.75 -5.02
CA GLU A 357 -16.45 -23.57 -5.48
C GLU A 357 -15.57 -22.63 -6.32
N VAL A 358 -14.35 -22.33 -5.86
CA VAL A 358 -13.36 -21.54 -6.61
C VAL A 358 -13.10 -22.17 -7.98
N LEU A 359 -12.81 -23.46 -8.03
CA LEU A 359 -12.53 -24.17 -9.28
C LEU A 359 -13.74 -24.23 -10.23
N GLN A 360 -14.96 -24.31 -9.69
CA GLN A 360 -16.20 -24.26 -10.45
C GLN A 360 -16.49 -22.86 -11.02
N SER A 361 -16.05 -21.80 -10.35
CA SER A 361 -16.23 -20.43 -10.83
C SER A 361 -15.31 -20.07 -12.01
N LEU A 362 -14.18 -20.76 -12.16
CA LEU A 362 -13.24 -20.57 -13.27
C LEU A 362 -13.79 -21.10 -14.60
N PRO A 363 -13.37 -20.53 -15.76
CA PRO A 363 -13.80 -20.98 -17.09
C PRO A 363 -13.75 -22.50 -17.29
N SER A 364 -14.75 -23.05 -17.98
CA SER A 364 -14.93 -24.49 -18.20
C SER A 364 -13.91 -25.09 -19.18
N THR A 365 -13.26 -24.26 -19.99
CA THR A 365 -12.22 -24.61 -20.98
C THR A 365 -10.97 -25.23 -20.37
N ILE A 366 -10.84 -25.27 -19.03
CA ILE A 366 -9.62 -25.66 -18.32
C ILE A 366 -9.88 -26.93 -17.51
N SER A 367 -10.15 -28.03 -18.20
CA SER A 367 -10.51 -29.30 -17.56
C SER A 367 -9.30 -30.03 -16.96
N VAL A 368 -8.09 -29.79 -17.48
CA VAL A 368 -6.91 -30.64 -17.22
C VAL A 368 -6.15 -30.29 -15.94
N LYS A 369 -6.03 -29.00 -15.58
CA LYS A 369 -5.32 -28.57 -14.35
C LYS A 369 -6.21 -28.49 -13.11
N LYS A 370 -7.54 -28.36 -13.27
CA LYS A 370 -8.50 -28.38 -12.15
C LYS A 370 -8.45 -29.68 -11.33
N SER A 371 -8.05 -30.79 -11.93
CA SER A 371 -7.87 -32.09 -11.29
C SER A 371 -6.50 -32.28 -10.61
N SER A 372 -5.54 -31.39 -10.87
CA SER A 372 -4.15 -31.51 -10.40
C SER A 372 -3.87 -30.79 -9.08
N ILE A 373 -4.74 -29.85 -8.67
CA ILE A 373 -4.70 -29.30 -7.30
C ILE A 373 -5.14 -30.42 -6.36
N LYS A 374 -4.16 -31.18 -5.87
CA LYS A 374 -4.38 -32.22 -4.88
C LYS A 374 -4.81 -31.52 -3.60
N LEU A 375 -6.10 -31.65 -3.27
CA LEU A 375 -6.60 -31.51 -1.91
C LEU A 375 -5.87 -32.58 -1.08
N LEU A 376 -4.65 -32.30 -0.64
CA LEU A 376 -3.94 -33.21 0.26
C LEU A 376 -4.83 -33.38 1.50
N PRO A 377 -5.00 -34.61 2.01
CA PRO A 377 -5.66 -34.81 3.29
C PRO A 377 -5.02 -33.92 4.36
N LYS A 378 -5.81 -33.39 5.30
CA LYS A 378 -5.33 -32.53 6.41
C LYS A 378 -4.10 -33.10 7.12
N ASP A 379 -3.94 -34.41 7.10
CA ASP A 379 -2.89 -35.16 7.79
C ASP A 379 -1.57 -35.26 7.00
N MET A 380 -1.53 -34.83 5.73
CA MET A 380 -0.32 -34.82 4.89
C MET A 380 0.35 -33.46 4.75
N TYR A 381 -0.33 -32.34 5.02
CA TYR A 381 0.32 -31.02 5.02
C TYR A 381 1.41 -30.88 6.11
N PHE A 382 1.36 -31.72 7.15
CA PHE A 382 2.39 -31.80 8.18
C PHE A 382 3.58 -32.70 7.80
N LYS A 383 3.41 -33.64 6.85
CA LYS A 383 4.45 -34.61 6.47
C LYS A 383 5.14 -34.30 5.14
N SER A 384 4.50 -33.58 4.22
CA SER A 384 5.12 -33.18 2.94
C SER A 384 5.97 -31.90 3.04
N ALA A 385 6.12 -31.32 4.23
CA ALA A 385 6.95 -30.15 4.49
C ALA A 385 8.40 -30.49 4.91
N GLY A 386 8.84 -31.74 4.73
CA GLY A 386 10.26 -32.11 4.91
C GLY A 386 10.83 -31.78 6.29
N LEU A 387 10.04 -31.89 7.36
CA LEU A 387 10.55 -31.82 8.73
C LEU A 387 10.54 -33.23 9.32
N GLY A 388 11.43 -34.06 8.79
CA GLY A 388 12.20 -34.98 9.63
C GLY A 388 13.52 -34.27 9.93
N ASP A 389 14.01 -34.44 11.15
CA ASP A 389 15.06 -33.71 11.89
C ASP A 389 16.44 -33.44 11.22
N ASP A 390 16.62 -33.60 9.91
CA ASP A 390 17.96 -33.55 9.30
C ASP A 390 18.16 -32.41 8.28
N SER A 391 19.02 -31.47 8.67
CA SER A 391 19.94 -30.63 7.85
C SER A 391 19.41 -29.47 6.98
N GLU A 392 19.96 -28.27 7.28
CA GLU A 392 19.82 -26.96 6.61
C GLU A 392 20.35 -26.89 5.15
N GLU A 393 20.76 -28.00 4.52
CA GLU A 393 21.55 -27.97 3.28
C GLU A 393 20.73 -28.07 1.97
N GLU A 394 19.47 -28.51 1.98
CA GLU A 394 18.70 -28.76 0.74
C GLU A 394 17.93 -27.54 0.17
N LEU A 395 17.90 -26.40 0.87
CA LEU A 395 17.12 -25.23 0.42
C LEU A 395 17.83 -24.36 -0.63
N GLU A 396 19.13 -24.55 -0.88
CA GLU A 396 19.86 -23.81 -1.93
C GLU A 396 19.71 -24.45 -3.33
N GLU A 397 19.51 -25.76 -3.45
CA GLU A 397 19.45 -26.43 -4.77
C GLU A 397 18.09 -26.31 -5.50
N GLN A 398 16.98 -26.01 -4.81
CA GLN A 398 15.66 -25.93 -5.45
C GLN A 398 15.32 -24.57 -6.07
N MET A 399 16.15 -23.54 -5.87
CA MET A 399 15.93 -22.21 -6.49
C MET A 399 16.52 -22.07 -7.91
N ASP A 400 17.39 -22.98 -8.34
CA ASP A 400 18.06 -22.91 -9.64
C ASP A 400 17.34 -23.66 -10.78
N TYR A 401 16.20 -24.31 -10.51
CA TYR A 401 15.50 -25.13 -11.51
C TYR A 401 14.10 -24.67 -11.95
N TYR A 402 13.71 -23.41 -11.66
CA TYR A 402 12.44 -22.83 -12.14
C TYR A 402 12.55 -21.41 -12.69
#